data_AF-A0A9P6B018-F1
#
_entry.id   AF-A0A9P6B018-F1
#
_cell.length_a   1.000
_cell.length_b   1.000
_cell.length_c   1.000
_cell.angle_alpha   90.00
_cell.angle_beta   90.00
_cell.angle_gamma   90.00
#
_symmetry.space_group_name_H-M   'P 1'
#
loop_
_entity.id
_entity.type
_entity.pdbx_description
1 polymer ?
#
loop_
_entity_poly.entity_id
_entity_poly.type
_entity_poly.pdbx_seq_one_letter_code
_entity_poly.pdbx_strand_id
1 'polypeptide(L)'
;PKGATLQAVVIVLDKTHLTNYSSDKSMHAVYITLSNIHDNVQRKPSCGAWMLLAQLPTSKFANTVFNTSGTKVEAQQMPGILKQQLFHKALKAILEPLAV
;
A
#
# COMPACT_ATOMS: atom_id res chain seq x y z
N PRO A 1 -16.02 12.72 21.31
CA PRO A 1 -16.24 13.24 22.69
C PRO A 1 -16.98 14.59 22.60
N LYS A 2 -17.66 15.05 23.66
CA LYS A 2 -18.21 16.42 23.66
C LYS A 2 -17.06 17.41 23.44
N GLY A 3 -17.17 18.23 22.39
CA GLY A 3 -16.14 19.21 21.99
C GLY A 3 -15.04 18.69 21.05
N ALA A 4 -15.11 17.45 20.56
CA ALA A 4 -14.13 16.93 19.61
C ALA A 4 -14.50 17.30 18.16
N THR A 5 -13.51 17.76 17.39
CA THR A 5 -13.64 17.97 15.94
C THR A 5 -13.48 16.64 15.22
N LEU A 6 -14.52 16.23 14.48
CA LEU A 6 -14.40 15.10 13.56
C LEU A 6 -13.59 15.55 12.35
N GLN A 7 -12.51 14.83 12.04
CA GLN A 7 -11.65 15.16 10.92
C GLN A 7 -11.37 13.93 10.08
N ALA A 8 -11.40 14.09 8.75
CA ALA A 8 -11.11 13.01 7.85
C ALA A 8 -9.61 12.84 7.65
N VAL A 9 -9.21 11.59 7.48
CA VAL A 9 -7.85 11.18 7.18
C VAL A 9 -7.83 10.66 5.75
N VAL A 10 -6.87 11.13 4.97
CA VAL A 10 -6.67 10.71 3.57
C VAL A 10 -5.47 9.80 3.51
N ILE A 11 -5.64 8.65 2.86
CA ILE A 11 -4.60 7.64 2.69
C ILE A 11 -4.33 7.47 1.21
N VAL A 12 -3.05 7.55 0.82
CA VAL A 12 -2.61 7.43 -0.57
C VAL A 12 -1.55 6.35 -0.68
N LEU A 13 -1.60 5.60 -1.77
CA LEU A 13 -0.57 4.63 -2.11
C LEU A 13 0.23 5.14 -3.29
N ASP A 14 1.55 5.18 -3.16
CA ASP A 14 2.46 5.46 -4.26
C ASP A 14 3.38 4.26 -4.51
N LYS A 15 3.73 4.00 -5.78
CA LYS A 15 4.69 2.95 -6.13
C LYS A 15 6.07 3.57 -6.18
N THR A 16 6.91 3.27 -5.20
CA THR A 16 8.28 3.76 -5.14
C THR A 16 9.26 2.68 -5.58
N HIS A 17 10.19 3.04 -6.46
CA HIS A 17 11.31 2.18 -6.83
C HIS A 17 12.43 2.39 -5.79
N LEU A 18 12.79 1.34 -5.05
CA LEU A 18 13.78 1.42 -3.95
C LEU A 18 15.21 1.51 -4.48
N THR A 19 15.46 1.04 -5.70
CA THR A 19 16.80 1.03 -6.33
C THR A 19 16.68 1.21 -7.84
N ASN A 20 17.36 2.24 -8.40
CA ASN A 20 17.37 2.49 -9.84
C ASN A 20 18.37 1.61 -10.63
N TYR A 21 19.32 0.94 -9.96
CA TYR A 21 20.45 0.33 -10.67
C TYR A 21 20.85 -1.09 -10.24
N SER A 22 20.26 -1.68 -9.20
CA SER A 22 20.52 -3.08 -8.87
C SER A 22 19.38 -3.69 -8.05
N SER A 23 18.73 -4.70 -8.64
CA SER A 23 17.75 -5.62 -8.02
C SER A 23 16.25 -5.32 -8.16
N ASP A 24 15.79 -4.35 -8.98
CA ASP A 24 14.35 -4.06 -9.23
C ASP A 24 13.44 -4.32 -8.01
N LYS A 25 13.87 -3.78 -6.86
CA LYS A 25 13.11 -3.84 -5.62
C LYS A 25 12.19 -2.64 -5.68
N SER A 26 10.91 -2.89 -5.91
CA SER A 26 9.87 -1.89 -5.75
C SER A 26 9.16 -2.11 -4.43
N MET A 27 8.65 -1.05 -3.83
CA MET A 27 7.76 -1.13 -2.68
C MET A 27 6.62 -0.14 -2.92
N HIS A 28 5.46 -0.36 -2.32
CA HIS A 28 4.41 0.63 -2.36
C HIS A 28 4.39 1.40 -1.05
N ALA A 29 4.69 2.69 -1.08
CA ALA A 29 4.63 3.56 0.09
C ALA A 29 3.17 3.93 0.36
N VAL A 30 2.73 3.75 1.60
CA VAL A 30 1.42 4.18 2.10
C VAL A 30 1.64 5.50 2.84
N TYR A 31 1.08 6.58 2.33
CA TYR A 31 1.11 7.90 2.95
C TYR A 31 -0.23 8.23 3.61
N ILE A 32 -0.18 9.02 4.68
CA ILE A 32 -1.33 9.50 5.42
C ILE A 32 -1.27 11.03 5.58
N THR A 33 -2.41 11.69 5.45
CA THR A 33 -2.56 13.13 5.70
C THR A 33 -3.93 13.46 6.28
N LEU A 34 -4.07 14.66 6.81
CA LEU A 34 -5.34 15.18 7.30
C LEU A 34 -6.06 15.95 6.19
N SER A 35 -7.37 15.72 6.05
CA SER A 35 -8.18 16.34 4.98
C SER A 35 -8.35 17.86 5.13
N ASN A 36 -8.11 18.42 6.32
CA ASN A 36 -8.29 19.85 6.61
C ASN A 36 -7.02 20.67 6.34
N ILE A 37 -5.93 20.05 5.88
CA ILE A 37 -4.74 20.80 5.48
C ILE A 37 -5.02 21.39 4.09
N HIS A 38 -4.84 22.70 3.94
CA HIS A 38 -5.00 23.35 2.65
C HIS A 38 -4.11 22.71 1.57
N ASP A 39 -4.66 22.57 0.36
CA ASP A 39 -4.00 21.93 -0.77
C ASP A 39 -2.64 22.57 -1.12
N ASN A 40 -2.51 23.88 -0.96
CA ASN A 40 -1.22 24.59 -1.15
C ASN A 40 -0.13 24.15 -0.16
N VAL A 41 -0.48 23.67 1.03
CA VAL A 41 0.43 23.12 2.04
C VAL A 41 0.67 21.63 1.77
N GLN A 42 -0.37 20.87 1.40
CA GLN A 42 -0.23 19.46 1.02
C GLN A 42 0.71 19.24 -0.17
N ARG A 43 0.71 20.14 -1.15
CA ARG A 43 1.57 20.07 -2.34
C ARG A 43 3.01 20.49 -2.11
N LYS A 44 3.34 21.07 -0.95
CA LYS A 44 4.70 21.50 -0.62
C LYS A 44 5.43 20.41 0.15
N PRO A 45 6.45 19.76 -0.45
CA PRO A 45 7.18 18.69 0.24
C PRO A 45 7.85 19.16 1.54
N SER A 46 8.28 20.42 1.59
CA SER A 46 8.92 21.03 2.78
C SER A 46 7.98 21.26 3.96
N CYS A 47 6.66 21.20 3.75
CA CYS A 47 5.69 21.48 4.81
C CYS A 47 5.35 20.25 5.66
N GLY A 48 5.85 19.06 5.32
CA GLY A 48 5.61 17.84 6.13
C GLY A 48 4.13 17.45 6.24
N ALA A 49 3.30 17.86 5.28
CA ALA A 49 1.85 17.62 5.29
C ALA A 49 1.49 16.14 5.09
N TRP A 50 2.44 15.32 4.63
CA TRP A 50 2.28 13.88 4.42
C TRP A 50 3.25 13.12 5.31
N MET A 51 2.76 12.04 5.91
CA MET A 51 3.56 11.12 6.72
C MET A 51 3.58 9.74 6.05
N LEU A 52 4.75 9.10 6.01
CA LEU A 52 4.86 7.71 5.57
C LEU A 52 4.34 6.80 6.69
N LEU A 53 3.26 6.07 6.41
CA LEU A 53 2.64 5.14 7.34
C LEU A 53 3.27 3.75 7.27
N ALA A 54 3.49 3.23 6.06
CA ALA A 54 4.01 1.88 5.84
C ALA A 54 4.59 1.69 4.43
N GLN A 55 5.35 0.61 4.25
CA GLN A 55 5.81 0.14 2.95
C GLN A 55 5.24 -1.26 2.70
N LEU A 56 4.49 -1.42 1.61
CA LEU A 56 3.91 -2.71 1.24
C LEU A 56 4.94 -3.58 0.49
N PRO A 57 4.99 -4.88 0.81
CA PRO A 57 5.87 -5.81 0.14
C PRO A 57 5.43 -6.07 -1.30
N THR A 58 6.37 -6.05 -2.24
CA THR A 58 6.15 -6.61 -3.59
C THR A 58 6.67 -8.04 -3.64
N SER A 59 5.76 -9.00 -3.74
CA SER A 59 6.12 -10.42 -3.89
C SER A 59 6.33 -10.80 -5.36
N LYS A 60 7.33 -11.65 -5.62
CA LYS A 60 7.59 -12.27 -6.93
C LYS A 60 6.97 -13.67 -6.99
N PHE A 61 5.64 -13.76 -6.90
CA PHE A 61 4.88 -15.02 -7.07
C PHE A 61 5.01 -15.64 -8.48
N ALA A 62 5.64 -14.96 -9.43
CA ALA A 62 5.87 -15.48 -10.78
C ALA A 62 6.80 -16.70 -10.80
N ASN A 63 7.69 -16.82 -9.81
CA ASN A 63 8.69 -17.89 -9.74
C ASN A 63 8.26 -19.07 -8.84
N THR A 64 7.06 -19.02 -8.27
CA THR A 64 6.55 -20.10 -7.41
C THR A 64 5.83 -21.14 -8.25
N VAL A 65 6.21 -22.42 -8.08
CA VAL A 65 5.54 -23.54 -8.73
C VAL A 65 4.24 -23.84 -7.98
N PHE A 66 3.11 -23.72 -8.67
CA PHE A 66 1.79 -24.06 -8.13
C PHE A 66 1.43 -25.48 -8.56
N ASN A 67 1.49 -26.41 -7.61
CA ASN A 67 1.00 -27.78 -7.79
C ASN A 67 -0.53 -27.78 -7.65
N THR A 68 -1.23 -27.12 -8.57
CA THR A 68 -2.70 -27.09 -8.57
C THR A 68 -3.21 -28.38 -9.21
N SER A 69 -4.24 -29.01 -8.63
CA SER A 69 -4.96 -30.15 -9.20
C SER A 69 -5.84 -29.80 -10.41
N GLY A 70 -5.76 -28.57 -10.88
CA GLY A 70 -6.58 -27.98 -11.93
C GLY A 70 -5.80 -27.66 -13.22
N THR A 71 -6.47 -27.00 -14.17
CA THR A 71 -5.91 -26.75 -15.50
C THR A 71 -4.71 -25.78 -15.48
N LYS A 72 -3.82 -25.86 -16.49
CA LYS A 72 -2.64 -24.97 -16.64
C LYS A 72 -2.99 -23.47 -16.57
N VAL A 73 -4.22 -23.10 -16.91
CA VAL A 73 -4.74 -21.72 -16.87
C VAL A 73 -4.86 -21.21 -15.42
N GLU A 74 -5.33 -22.05 -14.49
CA GLU A 74 -5.46 -21.67 -13.07
C GLU A 74 -4.07 -21.43 -12.44
N ALA A 75 -3.09 -22.25 -12.79
CA ALA A 75 -1.71 -22.08 -12.31
C ALA A 75 -1.08 -20.77 -12.82
N GLN A 76 -1.45 -20.30 -14.02
CA GLN A 76 -0.97 -19.02 -14.57
C GLN A 76 -1.64 -17.79 -13.95
N GLN A 77 -2.89 -17.91 -13.50
CA GLN A 77 -3.63 -16.81 -12.85
C GLN A 77 -3.27 -16.66 -11.35
N MET A 78 -2.88 -17.76 -10.71
CA MET A 78 -2.57 -17.83 -9.27
C MET A 78 -1.58 -16.74 -8.77
N PRO A 79 -0.46 -16.44 -9.45
CA PRO A 79 0.45 -15.36 -9.03
C PRO A 79 -0.23 -14.00 -8.88
N GLY A 80 -1.14 -13.67 -9.81
CA GLY A 80 -1.87 -12.39 -9.81
C GLY A 80 -2.83 -12.29 -8.64
N ILE A 81 -3.58 -13.36 -8.38
CA ILE A 81 -4.53 -13.46 -7.27
C ILE A 81 -3.79 -13.34 -5.93
N LEU A 82 -2.69 -14.07 -5.74
CA LEU A 82 -1.90 -14.01 -4.52
C LEU A 82 -1.26 -12.63 -4.29
N LYS A 83 -0.83 -11.97 -5.36
CA LYS A 83 -0.35 -10.58 -5.29
C LYS A 83 -1.44 -9.64 -4.77
N GLN A 84 -2.66 -9.74 -5.30
CA GLN A 84 -3.80 -8.95 -4.82
C GLN A 84 -4.16 -9.29 -3.36
N GLN A 85 -4.20 -10.57 -3.00
CA GLN A 85 -4.49 -11.00 -1.63
C GLN A 85 -3.45 -10.50 -0.62
N LEU A 86 -2.16 -10.59 -0.97
CA LEU A 86 -1.08 -10.07 -0.12
C LEU A 86 -1.24 -8.56 0.08
N PHE A 87 -1.53 -7.83 -0.99
CA PHE A 87 -1.78 -6.39 -0.94
C PHE A 87 -2.94 -6.06 0.01
N HIS A 88 -4.09 -6.71 -0.14
CA HIS A 88 -5.25 -6.46 0.71
C HIS A 88 -5.03 -6.88 2.17
N LYS A 89 -4.36 -8.00 2.42
CA LYS A 89 -4.03 -8.44 3.79
C LYS A 89 -3.07 -7.48 4.48
N ALA A 90 -2.04 -7.01 3.77
CA ALA A 90 -1.09 -6.05 4.31
C ALA A 90 -1.77 -4.70 4.59
N LEU A 91 -2.58 -4.20 3.66
CA LEU A 91 -3.34 -2.96 3.88
C LEU A 91 -4.32 -3.09 5.06
N LYS A 92 -5.00 -4.24 5.18
CA LYS A 92 -5.87 -4.51 6.34
C LYS A 92 -5.10 -4.44 7.65
N ALA A 93 -3.92 -5.08 7.74
CA ALA A 93 -3.10 -5.04 8.95
C ALA A 93 -2.61 -3.63 9.31
N ILE A 94 -2.28 -2.81 8.30
CA ILE A 94 -1.86 -1.42 8.50
C ILE A 94 -3.02 -0.53 8.98
N LEU A 95 -4.24 -0.76 8.45
CA LEU A 95 -5.42 0.05 8.74
C LEU A 95 -6.24 -0.43 9.94
N GLU A 96 -5.98 -1.64 10.44
CA GLU A 96 -6.61 -2.20 11.64
C GLU A 96 -6.64 -1.25 12.85
N PRO A 97 -5.55 -0.55 13.24
CA PRO A 97 -5.59 0.39 14.35
C PRO A 97 -6.45 1.65 14.10
N LEU A 98 -6.83 1.93 12.85
CA LEU A 98 -7.71 3.04 12.48
C LEU A 98 -9.19 2.64 12.46
N ALA A 99 -9.49 1.34 12.50
CA ALA A 99 -10.85 0.85 12.64
C ALA A 99 -11.28 1.00 14.11
N VAL A 100 -11.87 2.17 14.40
CA VAL A 100 -12.49 2.49 15.71
C VAL A 100 -13.80 1.74 15.88
#